data_AF-A0A1Y1UL95-F1
#
_entry.id   AF-A0A1Y1UL95-F1
#
_cell.length_a   1.000
_cell.length_b   1.000
_cell.length_c   1.000
_cell.angle_alpha   90.00
_cell.angle_beta   90.00
_cell.angle_gamma   90.00
#
_symmetry.space_group_name_H-M   'P 1'
#
loop_
_entity.id
_entity.type
_entity.pdbx_description
1 polymer ?
#
loop_
_entity_poly.entity_id
_entity_poly.type
_entity_poly.pdbx_seq_one_letter_code
_entity_poly.pdbx_strand_id
1 'polypeptide(L)'
;MVQLTNLIKEKEFDIVITAIECNVSIEFLDILLSRLKYNINKFTVFKNGEIKSPLYAAISKNHFKIADFIISKGGDVNYVQNNFNIAKLLMENNLFTTKVFMYLLNRDWDIMMIKHYVYNFNFRYDLASTYIKYLCDKDLVNQLLSMYQKKDGISKENFDKIVMCERSFDIPYQWYYRCIYQNTYDQFKFFSCYDSRKSLKSKIEYIIKNFDEAEHPGFSTKLYEFFIQYKYNNNNICLNYKLMLDNNQVKRCMDKIINEKRNKLNNIIKECDIEKLICFYQDNDALMDNINDSNYDVLSNAISFGLPLNFIESIINLFSYSNFDYEVPKNIFAETITPAVYSLLLSRSDVCSLLISNGADINYRFIDSTNSFNILIDFLIFHRKASFDVLYYIIEKLKNESKKIEKLRIPEYVFHIIIKHKKNEYFPLLAKEYLCYKKFPTGWYSMALKYNNYEVVNDMYVLDESTPDQKVKFILEELKRIGSNDKDAYILSMTIKNQEFIKYFNKYNDYNEWITN
;
A
#
# COMPACT_ATOMS: atom_id res chain seq x y z
N MET A 1 24.60 12.95 28.97
CA MET A 1 25.80 13.21 29.81
C MET A 1 25.69 14.60 30.39
N VAL A 2 25.26 14.72 31.65
CA VAL A 2 25.36 15.97 32.41
C VAL A 2 26.73 15.95 33.10
N GLN A 3 27.49 17.03 32.97
CA GLN A 3 28.80 17.22 33.59
C GLN A 3 28.70 17.00 35.11
N LEU A 4 29.31 15.92 35.58
CA LEU A 4 29.35 15.49 36.99
C LEU A 4 30.73 15.76 37.61
N THR A 5 31.44 16.77 37.11
CA THR A 5 32.90 16.86 37.24
C THR A 5 33.44 17.42 38.55
N ASN A 6 32.64 17.95 39.49
CA ASN A 6 33.24 18.70 40.61
C ASN A 6 32.98 18.21 42.03
N LEU A 7 32.36 17.06 42.29
CA LEU A 7 32.11 16.62 43.69
C LEU A 7 32.30 15.13 44.03
N ILE A 8 32.77 14.27 43.12
CA ILE A 8 32.99 12.84 43.44
C ILE A 8 34.39 12.40 43.01
N LYS A 9 35.21 11.93 43.96
CA LYS A 9 36.50 11.29 43.67
C LYS A 9 36.25 9.94 42.98
N GLU A 10 36.59 9.85 41.70
CA GLU A 10 36.58 8.60 40.94
C GLU A 10 37.62 7.62 41.48
N LYS A 11 37.30 6.32 41.45
CA LYS A 11 38.21 5.24 41.89
C LYS A 11 38.53 4.29 40.74
N GLU A 12 39.74 3.75 40.74
CA GLU A 12 40.06 2.58 39.89
C GLU A 12 39.61 1.27 40.52
N PHE A 13 39.55 1.23 41.86
CA PHE A 13 39.33 -0.01 42.60
C PHE A 13 38.58 0.26 43.91
N ASP A 14 37.68 -0.64 44.26
CA ASP A 14 37.02 -0.67 45.57
C ASP A 14 36.93 -2.11 46.06
N ILE A 15 37.78 -2.45 47.04
CA ILE A 15 37.97 -3.82 47.53
C ILE A 15 36.68 -4.48 48.03
N VAL A 16 35.76 -3.71 48.62
CA VAL A 16 34.48 -4.22 49.12
C VAL A 16 33.56 -4.57 47.96
N ILE A 17 33.44 -3.67 46.97
CA ILE A 17 32.63 -3.91 45.78
C ILE A 17 33.17 -5.10 44.99
N THR A 18 34.49 -5.18 44.77
CA THR A 18 35.10 -6.32 44.08
C THR A 18 34.88 -7.63 44.82
N ALA A 19 35.03 -7.65 46.15
CA ALA A 19 34.76 -8.85 46.94
C ALA A 19 33.30 -9.33 46.80
N ILE A 20 32.34 -8.39 46.82
CA ILE A 20 30.92 -8.69 46.58
C ILE A 20 30.68 -9.28 45.18
N GLU A 21 31.28 -8.69 44.15
CA GLU A 21 31.19 -9.15 42.76
C GLU A 21 31.84 -10.52 42.55
N CYS A 22 32.86 -10.88 43.35
CA CYS A 22 33.49 -12.19 43.36
C CYS A 22 32.75 -13.26 44.17
N ASN A 23 31.58 -12.93 44.75
CA ASN A 23 30.77 -13.84 45.57
C ASN A 23 31.54 -14.47 46.75
N VAL A 24 32.37 -13.68 47.44
CA VAL A 24 33.11 -14.14 48.63
C VAL A 24 32.17 -14.64 49.74
N SER A 25 32.72 -15.38 50.70
CA SER A 25 31.93 -15.83 51.86
C SER A 25 31.44 -14.64 52.71
N ILE A 26 30.29 -14.82 53.37
CA ILE A 26 29.71 -13.78 54.23
C ILE A 26 30.67 -13.43 55.37
N GLU A 27 31.39 -14.41 55.91
CA GLU A 27 32.38 -14.21 56.97
C GLU A 27 33.53 -13.32 56.50
N PHE A 28 34.05 -13.56 55.29
CA PHE A 28 35.11 -12.74 54.73
C PHE A 28 34.62 -11.30 54.48
N LEU A 29 33.40 -11.15 53.94
CA LEU A 29 32.80 -9.85 53.73
C LEU A 29 32.57 -9.09 55.05
N ASP A 30 32.11 -9.76 56.11
CA ASP A 30 31.88 -9.13 57.42
C ASP A 30 33.17 -8.60 58.04
N ILE A 31 34.25 -9.39 57.95
CA ILE A 31 35.59 -8.97 58.39
C ILE A 31 36.03 -7.72 57.60
N LEU A 32 35.83 -7.73 56.29
CA LEU A 32 36.25 -6.65 55.40
C LEU A 32 35.47 -5.35 55.70
N LEU A 33 34.15 -5.43 55.83
CA LEU A 33 33.28 -4.29 56.17
C LEU A 33 33.66 -3.69 57.53
N SER A 34 33.87 -4.55 58.53
CA SER A 34 34.21 -4.15 59.91
C SER A 34 35.57 -3.46 59.99
N ARG A 35 36.62 -4.04 59.39
CA ARG A 35 37.98 -3.48 59.43
C ARG A 35 38.09 -2.15 58.70
N LEU A 36 37.38 -2.00 57.58
CA LEU A 36 37.43 -0.80 56.77
C LEU A 36 36.48 0.30 57.26
N LYS A 37 35.61 0.01 58.24
CA LYS A 37 34.49 0.89 58.63
C LYS A 37 33.72 1.38 57.41
N TYR A 38 33.43 0.44 56.49
CA TYR A 38 32.95 0.78 55.15
C TYR A 38 31.52 1.34 55.21
N ASN A 39 31.26 2.44 54.51
CA ASN A 39 29.90 2.99 54.39
C ASN A 39 29.09 2.11 53.40
N ILE A 40 28.20 1.29 53.95
CA ILE A 40 27.44 0.27 53.22
C ILE A 40 26.50 0.83 52.13
N ASN A 41 26.06 2.08 52.29
CA ASN A 41 25.13 2.73 51.35
C ASN A 41 25.83 3.57 50.27
N LYS A 42 27.14 3.82 50.43
CA LYS A 42 27.88 4.69 49.51
C LYS A 42 27.81 4.19 48.05
N PHE A 43 27.54 5.11 47.12
CA PHE A 43 27.87 4.91 45.71
C PHE A 43 29.32 5.31 45.42
N THR A 44 30.05 4.43 44.75
CA THR A 44 31.39 4.66 44.22
C THR A 44 31.31 4.84 42.71
N VAL A 45 31.89 5.93 42.22
CA VAL A 45 32.08 6.20 40.78
C VAL A 45 33.45 5.69 40.39
N PHE A 46 33.51 4.84 39.37
CA PHE A 46 34.72 4.25 38.85
C PHE A 46 35.24 5.02 37.63
N LYS A 47 36.55 4.97 37.37
CA LYS A 47 37.17 5.65 36.21
C LYS A 47 36.63 5.19 34.85
N ASN A 48 36.08 3.98 34.78
CA ASN A 48 35.41 3.46 33.59
C ASN A 48 33.98 4.03 33.40
N GLY A 49 33.54 4.94 34.27
CA GLY A 49 32.22 5.54 34.25
C GLY A 49 31.14 4.72 34.99
N GLU A 50 31.46 3.53 35.51
CA GLU A 50 30.50 2.73 36.27
C GLU A 50 30.22 3.36 37.64
N ILE A 51 28.99 3.21 38.11
CA ILE A 51 28.56 3.69 39.42
C ILE A 51 27.97 2.52 40.17
N LYS A 52 28.52 2.19 41.33
CA LYS A 52 28.11 1.00 42.10
C LYS A 52 28.04 1.32 43.59
N SER A 53 26.98 0.87 44.24
CA SER A 53 26.96 0.67 45.69
C SER A 53 27.21 -0.81 46.01
N PRO A 54 27.60 -1.17 47.25
CA PRO A 54 27.68 -2.56 47.68
C PRO A 54 26.42 -3.37 47.35
N LEU A 55 25.24 -2.78 47.62
CA LEU A 55 23.96 -3.45 47.37
C LEU A 55 23.65 -3.56 45.87
N TYR A 56 23.95 -2.53 45.06
CA TYR A 56 23.86 -2.63 43.60
C TYR A 56 24.76 -3.75 43.06
N ALA A 57 26.02 -3.83 43.51
CA ALA A 57 26.98 -4.84 43.05
C ALA A 57 26.49 -6.26 43.35
N ALA A 58 25.98 -6.50 44.57
CA ALA A 58 25.40 -7.80 44.93
C ALA A 58 24.17 -8.14 44.08
N ILE A 59 23.23 -7.20 43.92
CA ILE A 59 21.97 -7.42 43.20
C ILE A 59 22.20 -7.61 41.69
N SER A 60 23.04 -6.77 41.08
CA SER A 60 23.37 -6.84 39.64
C SER A 60 24.03 -8.16 39.24
N LYS A 61 24.72 -8.82 40.17
CA LYS A 61 25.31 -10.16 39.99
C LYS A 61 24.39 -11.30 40.46
N ASN A 62 23.17 -11.00 40.90
CA ASN A 62 22.22 -11.96 41.51
C ASN A 62 22.78 -12.65 42.77
N HIS A 63 23.74 -12.06 43.48
CA HIS A 63 24.27 -12.56 44.74
C HIS A 63 23.33 -12.22 45.91
N PHE A 64 22.09 -12.72 45.85
CA PHE A 64 21.04 -12.32 46.80
C PHE A 64 21.33 -12.66 48.25
N LYS A 65 22.12 -13.72 48.54
CA LYS A 65 22.59 -14.01 49.89
C LYS A 65 23.50 -12.91 50.44
N ILE A 66 24.39 -12.38 49.60
CA ILE A 66 25.25 -11.25 49.96
C ILE A 66 24.41 -9.98 50.08
N ALA A 67 23.45 -9.76 49.18
CA ALA A 67 22.54 -8.62 49.27
C ALA A 67 21.71 -8.63 50.57
N ASP A 68 21.16 -9.79 50.97
CA ASP A 68 20.44 -9.97 52.23
C ASP A 68 21.34 -9.68 53.44
N PHE A 69 22.60 -10.14 53.39
CA PHE A 69 23.58 -9.82 54.42
C PHE A 69 23.90 -8.31 54.49
N ILE A 70 24.10 -7.64 53.37
CA ILE A 70 24.31 -6.18 53.31
C ILE A 70 23.12 -5.43 53.90
N ILE A 71 21.88 -5.83 53.56
CA ILE A 71 20.65 -5.26 54.13
C ILE A 71 20.63 -5.45 55.65
N SER A 72 20.97 -6.64 56.14
CA SER A 72 21.04 -6.93 57.58
C SER A 72 22.05 -6.06 58.35
N LYS A 73 23.05 -5.50 57.66
CA LYS A 73 24.06 -4.58 58.20
C LYS A 73 23.69 -3.10 58.02
N GLY A 74 22.44 -2.80 57.65
CA GLY A 74 21.94 -1.44 57.45
C GLY A 74 22.02 -0.94 56.00
N GLY A 75 22.22 -1.84 55.04
CA GLY A 75 22.08 -1.54 53.61
C GLY A 75 20.64 -1.13 53.28
N ASP A 76 20.47 0.09 52.80
CA ASP A 76 19.17 0.65 52.43
C ASP A 76 18.92 0.45 50.93
N VAL A 77 17.95 -0.40 50.59
CA VAL A 77 17.54 -0.69 49.21
C VAL A 77 16.96 0.55 48.50
N ASN A 78 16.49 1.52 49.29
CA ASN A 78 15.91 2.79 48.84
C ASN A 78 16.91 3.94 48.90
N TYR A 79 18.20 3.66 49.12
CA TYR A 79 19.19 4.70 49.23
C TYR A 79 19.33 5.47 47.91
N VAL A 80 19.25 6.80 48.01
CA VAL A 80 19.42 7.73 46.89
C VAL A 80 20.59 8.66 47.17
N GLN A 81 21.50 8.79 46.20
CA GLN A 81 22.61 9.74 46.26
C GLN A 81 22.81 10.39 44.91
N ASN A 82 22.79 11.73 44.81
CA ASN A 82 23.03 12.46 43.57
C ASN A 82 22.19 11.95 42.37
N ASN A 83 20.91 11.64 42.61
CA ASN A 83 19.99 11.03 41.65
C ASN A 83 20.36 9.61 41.18
N PHE A 84 21.25 8.92 41.87
CA PHE A 84 21.51 7.49 41.72
C PHE A 84 20.68 6.71 42.74
N ASN A 85 20.02 5.66 42.27
CA ASN A 85 19.45 4.60 43.08
C ASN A 85 19.70 3.26 42.38
N ILE A 86 19.55 2.16 43.11
CA ILE A 86 19.88 0.83 42.62
C ILE A 86 19.05 0.47 41.38
N ALA A 87 17.73 0.72 41.40
CA ALA A 87 16.84 0.36 40.30
C ALA A 87 17.16 1.12 39.00
N LYS A 88 17.40 2.44 39.10
CA LYS A 88 17.82 3.29 37.98
C LYS A 88 19.10 2.77 37.35
N LEU A 89 20.14 2.51 38.15
CA LEU A 89 21.41 1.99 37.63
C LEU A 89 21.24 0.61 37.00
N LEU A 90 20.41 -0.26 37.57
CA LEU A 90 20.13 -1.57 36.99
C LEU A 90 19.40 -1.45 35.65
N MET A 91 18.47 -0.50 35.51
CA MET A 91 17.76 -0.26 34.24
C MET A 91 18.67 0.33 33.18
N GLU A 92 19.45 1.35 33.52
CA GLU A 92 20.40 2.01 32.60
C GLU A 92 21.49 1.06 32.09
N ASN A 93 21.82 0.02 32.86
CA ASN A 93 22.80 -1.01 32.48
C ASN A 93 22.15 -2.30 31.93
N ASN A 94 20.84 -2.33 31.68
CA ASN A 94 20.10 -3.51 31.21
C ASN A 94 20.20 -4.75 32.14
N LEU A 95 20.36 -4.54 33.44
CA LEU A 95 20.46 -5.58 34.48
C LEU A 95 19.17 -5.76 35.30
N PHE A 96 18.15 -4.91 35.08
CA PHE A 96 16.86 -4.98 35.76
C PHE A 96 15.97 -6.10 35.19
N THR A 97 16.27 -7.35 35.58
CA THR A 97 15.50 -8.55 35.20
C THR A 97 14.27 -8.74 36.09
N THR A 98 13.31 -9.57 35.68
CA THR A 98 12.16 -9.94 36.53
C THR A 98 12.60 -10.58 37.85
N LYS A 99 13.69 -11.35 37.84
CA LYS A 99 14.28 -11.96 39.04
C LYS A 99 14.77 -10.89 40.03
N VAL A 100 15.50 -9.89 39.51
CA VAL A 100 15.98 -8.76 40.31
C VAL A 100 14.82 -7.89 40.81
N PHE A 101 13.84 -7.63 39.96
CA PHE A 101 12.65 -6.86 40.31
C PHE A 101 11.86 -7.54 41.44
N MET A 102 11.59 -8.85 41.34
CA MET A 102 10.94 -9.61 42.41
C MET A 102 11.76 -9.64 43.70
N TYR A 103 13.09 -9.74 43.61
CA TYR A 103 13.95 -9.66 44.79
C TYR A 103 13.80 -8.32 45.51
N LEU A 104 13.86 -7.20 44.76
CA LEU A 104 13.70 -5.85 45.32
C LEU A 104 12.32 -5.68 45.98
N LEU A 105 11.24 -6.10 45.30
CA LEU A 105 9.87 -6.04 45.84
C LEU A 105 9.72 -6.78 47.17
N ASN A 106 10.47 -7.87 47.37
CA ASN A 106 10.46 -8.66 48.61
C ASN A 106 11.35 -8.09 49.73
N ARG A 107 11.95 -6.90 49.54
CA ARG A 107 12.89 -6.26 50.47
C ARG A 107 12.49 -4.81 50.79
N ASP A 108 11.20 -4.52 50.82
CA ASP A 108 10.65 -3.19 51.10
C ASP A 108 11.18 -2.07 50.19
N TRP A 109 11.57 -2.44 48.97
CA TRP A 109 11.96 -1.46 47.96
C TRP A 109 10.74 -0.65 47.52
N ASP A 110 10.92 0.67 47.47
CA ASP A 110 9.92 1.63 47.01
C ASP A 110 9.76 1.49 45.49
N ILE A 111 8.68 0.79 45.12
CA ILE A 111 8.31 0.57 43.73
C ILE A 111 8.07 1.87 42.96
N MET A 112 7.78 2.99 43.64
CA MET A 112 7.61 4.29 42.97
C MET A 112 8.90 4.79 42.33
N MET A 113 10.07 4.25 42.71
CA MET A 113 11.35 4.58 42.09
C MET A 113 11.43 4.25 40.60
N ILE A 114 10.60 3.32 40.09
CA ILE A 114 10.57 2.99 38.66
C ILE A 114 9.49 3.71 37.88
N LYS A 115 8.68 4.55 38.53
CA LYS A 115 7.52 5.20 37.91
C LYS A 115 7.86 5.89 36.59
N HIS A 116 9.01 6.58 36.49
CA HIS A 116 9.42 7.25 35.26
C HIS A 116 9.77 6.28 34.11
N TYR A 117 10.24 5.08 34.42
CA TYR A 117 10.60 4.06 33.43
C TYR A 117 9.39 3.27 32.94
N VAL A 118 8.36 3.12 33.78
CA VAL A 118 7.10 2.44 33.44
C VAL A 118 6.45 3.06 32.19
N TYR A 119 6.51 4.38 32.03
CA TYR A 119 5.94 5.07 30.85
C TYR A 119 6.86 5.05 29.62
N ASN A 120 8.05 4.46 29.69
CA ASN A 120 8.95 4.36 28.54
C ASN A 120 8.43 3.33 27.54
N PHE A 121 8.48 3.68 26.24
CA PHE A 121 8.14 2.78 25.14
C PHE A 121 8.87 1.43 25.20
N ASN A 122 10.15 1.44 25.60
CA ASN A 122 11.01 0.26 25.68
C ASN A 122 10.85 -0.54 26.98
N PHE A 123 9.89 -0.20 27.85
CA PHE A 123 9.66 -0.94 29.09
C PHE A 123 9.24 -2.38 28.78
N ARG A 124 10.04 -3.35 29.24
CA ARG A 124 9.89 -4.77 28.83
C ARG A 124 8.58 -5.36 29.34
N TYR A 125 7.92 -6.19 28.52
CA TYR A 125 6.61 -6.78 28.85
C TYR A 125 6.64 -7.63 30.12
N ASP A 126 7.71 -8.41 30.33
CA ASP A 126 7.90 -9.20 31.54
C ASP A 126 7.86 -8.31 32.79
N LEU A 127 8.62 -7.20 32.78
CA LEU A 127 8.61 -6.20 33.86
C LEU A 127 7.25 -5.51 34.00
N ALA A 128 6.62 -5.08 32.90
CA ALA A 128 5.30 -4.47 32.88
C ALA A 128 4.25 -5.37 33.54
N SER A 129 4.23 -6.64 33.14
CA SER A 129 3.30 -7.63 33.66
C SER A 129 3.52 -7.89 35.16
N THR A 130 4.79 -7.99 35.61
CA THR A 130 5.12 -8.12 37.02
C THR A 130 4.73 -6.90 37.83
N TYR A 131 4.96 -5.69 37.29
CA TYR A 131 4.61 -4.44 37.94
C TYR A 131 3.09 -4.30 38.15
N ILE A 132 2.29 -4.55 37.11
CA ILE A 132 0.83 -4.52 37.21
C ILE A 132 0.33 -5.57 38.21
N LYS A 133 0.79 -6.82 38.07
CA LYS A 133 0.37 -7.91 38.96
C LYS A 133 0.70 -7.58 40.41
N TYR A 134 1.90 -7.07 40.69
CA TYR A 134 2.26 -6.69 42.04
C TYR A 134 1.36 -5.58 42.60
N LEU A 135 1.10 -4.52 41.83
CA LEU A 135 0.26 -3.40 42.29
C LEU A 135 -1.21 -3.79 42.47
N CYS A 136 -1.77 -4.54 41.53
CA CYS A 136 -3.18 -4.92 41.57
C CYS A 136 -3.46 -6.12 42.47
N ASP A 137 -2.58 -7.13 42.49
CA ASP A 137 -2.82 -8.36 43.24
C ASP A 137 -2.40 -8.24 44.70
N LYS A 138 -1.52 -7.28 45.10
CA LYS A 138 -1.14 -7.11 46.51
C LYS A 138 -2.32 -6.75 47.41
N ASP A 139 -3.10 -5.75 47.01
CA ASP A 139 -4.26 -5.31 47.79
C ASP A 139 -5.37 -6.37 47.78
N LEU A 140 -5.57 -7.02 46.63
CA LEU A 140 -6.48 -8.16 46.49
C LEU A 140 -6.10 -9.33 47.39
N VAL A 141 -4.83 -9.72 47.41
CA VAL A 141 -4.36 -10.79 48.30
C VAL A 141 -4.56 -10.41 49.76
N ASN A 142 -4.28 -9.16 50.15
CA ASN A 142 -4.50 -8.70 51.52
C ASN A 142 -6.00 -8.71 51.90
N GLN A 143 -6.88 -8.28 51.00
CA GLN A 143 -8.32 -8.29 51.24
C GLN A 143 -8.84 -9.73 51.36
N LEU A 144 -8.43 -10.63 50.46
CA LEU A 144 -8.79 -12.05 50.50
C LEU A 144 -8.27 -12.74 51.77
N LEU A 145 -7.05 -12.44 52.20
CA LEU A 145 -6.48 -12.96 53.45
C LEU A 145 -7.25 -12.46 54.67
N SER A 146 -7.62 -11.18 54.72
CA SER A 146 -8.45 -10.61 55.79
C SER A 146 -9.81 -11.32 55.86
N MET A 147 -10.46 -11.53 54.72
CA MET A 147 -11.74 -12.25 54.64
C MET A 147 -11.62 -13.69 55.12
N TYR A 148 -10.57 -14.39 54.69
CA TYR A 148 -10.26 -15.74 55.13
C TYR A 148 -10.08 -15.81 56.65
N GLN A 149 -9.30 -14.88 57.23
CA GLN A 149 -9.07 -14.80 58.67
C GLN A 149 -10.35 -14.54 59.47
N LYS A 150 -11.25 -13.70 58.94
CA LYS A 150 -12.56 -13.40 59.55
C LYS A 150 -13.59 -14.51 59.38
N LYS A 151 -13.31 -15.50 58.51
CA LYS A 151 -14.25 -16.56 58.08
C LYS A 151 -15.54 -16.01 57.45
N ASP A 152 -15.45 -14.84 56.83
CA ASP A 152 -16.57 -14.22 56.14
C ASP A 152 -16.84 -14.96 54.83
N GLY A 153 -18.04 -15.52 54.68
CA GLY A 153 -18.49 -16.07 53.40
C GLY A 153 -18.73 -14.95 52.39
N ILE A 154 -18.29 -15.13 51.15
CA ILE A 154 -18.56 -14.20 50.05
C ILE A 154 -19.36 -14.89 48.95
N SER A 155 -20.37 -14.20 48.44
CA SER A 155 -21.08 -14.68 47.25
C SER A 155 -20.17 -14.62 46.04
N LYS A 156 -20.36 -15.52 45.08
CA LYS A 156 -19.60 -15.51 43.82
C LYS A 156 -19.65 -14.13 43.13
N GLU A 157 -20.83 -13.50 43.11
CA GLU A 157 -20.99 -12.17 42.51
C GLU A 157 -20.18 -11.08 43.20
N ASN A 158 -20.12 -11.09 44.54
CA ASN A 158 -19.31 -10.12 45.29
C ASN A 158 -17.82 -10.41 45.16
N PHE A 159 -17.43 -11.69 45.10
CA PHE A 159 -16.04 -12.07 44.85
C PHE A 159 -15.59 -11.62 43.45
N ASP A 160 -16.43 -11.86 42.44
CA ASP A 160 -16.17 -11.41 41.07
C ASP A 160 -16.08 -9.88 41.01
N LYS A 161 -16.92 -9.14 41.76
CA LYS A 161 -16.81 -7.67 41.87
C LYS A 161 -15.50 -7.23 42.52
N ILE A 162 -15.07 -7.87 43.60
CA ILE A 162 -13.78 -7.58 44.26
C ILE A 162 -12.62 -7.78 43.30
N VAL A 163 -12.57 -8.95 42.65
CA VAL A 163 -11.51 -9.28 41.68
C VAL A 163 -11.52 -8.31 40.49
N MET A 164 -12.69 -7.84 40.05
CA MET A 164 -12.81 -6.89 38.95
C MET A 164 -12.49 -5.44 39.34
N CYS A 165 -12.83 -5.02 40.56
CA CYS A 165 -12.58 -3.65 41.05
C CYS A 165 -11.12 -3.40 41.42
N GLU A 166 -10.44 -4.39 42.01
CA GLU A 166 -9.06 -4.22 42.49
C GLU A 166 -8.00 -4.47 41.40
N ARG A 167 -8.41 -5.00 40.25
CA ARG A 167 -7.54 -5.21 39.08
C ARG A 167 -7.52 -4.04 38.09
N SER A 168 -7.85 -2.83 38.52
CA SER A 168 -7.79 -1.65 37.65
C SER A 168 -6.42 -0.99 37.73
N PHE A 169 -5.71 -0.91 36.60
CA PHE A 169 -4.45 -0.18 36.45
C PHE A 169 -4.53 0.73 35.23
N ASP A 170 -4.10 1.99 35.38
CA ASP A 170 -4.05 2.92 34.26
C ASP A 170 -2.85 2.63 33.35
N ILE A 171 -3.05 1.73 32.38
CA ILE A 171 -2.00 1.28 31.46
C ILE A 171 -1.48 2.44 30.60
N PRO A 172 -0.16 2.71 30.52
CA PRO A 172 0.39 3.70 29.60
C PRO A 172 0.01 3.43 28.14
N TYR A 173 -0.36 4.47 27.38
CA TYR A 173 -0.69 4.30 25.95
C TYR A 173 0.51 3.73 25.17
N GLN A 174 1.74 4.03 25.59
CA GLN A 174 2.98 3.55 24.99
C GLN A 174 3.04 2.01 24.95
N TRP A 175 2.44 1.33 25.93
CA TRP A 175 2.42 -0.13 25.96
C TRP A 175 1.48 -0.71 24.92
N TYR A 176 0.30 -0.08 24.72
CA TYR A 176 -0.59 -0.45 23.62
C TYR A 176 0.02 -0.11 22.26
N TYR A 177 0.65 1.06 22.14
CA TYR A 177 1.38 1.45 20.93
C TYR A 177 2.41 0.39 20.57
N ARG A 178 3.26 -0.01 21.52
CA ARG A 178 4.25 -1.05 21.31
C ARG A 178 3.61 -2.38 20.91
N CYS A 179 2.51 -2.77 21.55
CA CYS A 179 1.84 -4.02 21.20
C CYS A 179 1.31 -4.03 19.76
N ILE A 180 0.78 -2.89 19.30
CA ILE A 180 0.36 -2.71 17.91
C ILE A 180 1.59 -2.79 17.00
N TYR A 181 2.64 -2.02 17.30
CA TYR A 181 3.85 -1.97 16.48
C TYR A 181 4.55 -3.32 16.33
N GLN A 182 4.61 -4.12 17.40
CA GLN A 182 5.25 -5.43 17.44
C GLN A 182 4.29 -6.58 17.11
N ASN A 183 3.01 -6.30 16.80
CA ASN A 183 1.95 -7.29 16.59
C ASN A 183 1.79 -8.30 17.74
N THR A 184 2.06 -7.89 18.98
CA THR A 184 1.96 -8.76 20.17
C THR A 184 0.56 -8.66 20.80
N TYR A 185 -0.45 -9.17 20.11
CA TYR A 185 -1.86 -9.03 20.54
C TYR A 185 -2.20 -9.74 21.84
N ASP A 186 -1.47 -10.80 22.21
CA ASP A 186 -1.62 -11.44 23.53
C ASP A 186 -1.22 -10.50 24.68
N GLN A 187 -0.16 -9.71 24.47
CA GLN A 187 0.28 -8.70 25.43
C GLN A 187 -0.73 -7.55 25.50
N PHE A 188 -1.26 -7.12 24.36
CA PHE A 188 -2.34 -6.13 24.31
C PHE A 188 -3.55 -6.62 25.11
N LYS A 189 -3.98 -7.86 24.88
CA LYS A 189 -5.10 -8.49 25.58
C LYS A 189 -4.85 -8.52 27.08
N PHE A 190 -3.65 -8.94 27.51
CA PHE A 190 -3.25 -8.92 28.91
C PHE A 190 -3.41 -7.52 29.51
N PHE A 191 -2.86 -6.47 28.91
CA PHE A 191 -2.99 -5.10 29.40
C PHE A 191 -4.44 -4.63 29.44
N SER A 192 -5.22 -4.95 28.39
CA SER A 192 -6.63 -4.59 28.32
C SER A 192 -7.44 -5.20 29.46
N CYS A 193 -7.03 -6.33 30.05
CA CYS A 193 -7.71 -6.93 31.19
C CYS A 193 -7.65 -6.04 32.45
N TYR A 194 -6.55 -5.32 32.65
CA TYR A 194 -6.35 -4.44 33.79
C TYR A 194 -6.81 -3.00 33.54
N ASP A 195 -7.02 -2.61 32.29
CA ASP A 195 -7.46 -1.26 31.96
C ASP A 195 -8.99 -1.13 31.95
N SER A 196 -9.47 0.05 32.28
CA SER A 196 -10.89 0.38 32.16
C SER A 196 -11.27 0.57 30.69
N ARG A 197 -12.50 0.22 30.31
CA ARG A 197 -13.02 0.42 28.93
C ARG A 197 -12.79 1.85 28.44
N LYS A 198 -13.13 2.84 29.26
CA LYS A 198 -13.00 4.26 28.90
C LYS A 198 -11.55 4.68 28.69
N SER A 199 -10.66 4.26 29.59
CA SER A 199 -9.24 4.63 29.51
C SER A 199 -8.55 3.94 28.33
N LEU A 200 -8.74 2.63 28.15
CA LEU A 200 -8.28 1.89 26.97
C LEU A 200 -8.72 2.57 25.65
N LYS A 201 -10.01 2.88 25.52
CA LYS A 201 -10.55 3.56 24.33
C LYS A 201 -9.83 4.88 24.06
N SER A 202 -9.71 5.75 25.07
CA SER A 202 -9.05 7.05 24.92
C SER A 202 -7.58 6.94 24.50
N LYS A 203 -6.86 5.90 24.96
CA LYS A 203 -5.47 5.65 24.59
C LYS A 203 -5.34 5.20 23.14
N ILE A 204 -6.22 4.31 22.69
CA ILE A 204 -6.23 3.91 21.28
C ILE A 204 -6.63 5.08 20.38
N GLU A 205 -7.62 5.88 20.77
CA GLU A 205 -7.97 7.12 20.06
C GLU A 205 -6.79 8.11 20.00
N TYR A 206 -6.02 8.22 21.09
CA TYR A 206 -4.81 9.02 21.13
C TYR A 206 -3.74 8.48 20.16
N ILE A 207 -3.52 7.16 20.12
CA ILE A 207 -2.59 6.52 19.19
C ILE A 207 -3.01 6.79 17.74
N ILE A 208 -4.30 6.62 17.42
CA ILE A 208 -4.86 6.88 16.08
C ILE A 208 -4.58 8.32 15.62
N LYS A 209 -4.66 9.28 16.55
CA LYS A 209 -4.51 10.69 16.23
C LYS A 209 -3.04 11.14 16.15
N ASN A 210 -2.13 10.50 16.89
CA ASN A 210 -0.79 11.02 17.14
C ASN A 210 0.35 10.04 16.81
N PHE A 211 0.10 8.95 16.07
CA PHE A 211 1.21 8.08 15.66
C PHE A 211 2.18 8.82 14.73
N ASP A 212 3.48 8.56 14.92
CA ASP A 212 4.56 9.18 14.15
C ASP A 212 5.38 8.12 13.39
N GLU A 213 5.38 8.23 12.06
CA GLU A 213 6.18 7.40 11.16
C GLU A 213 7.67 7.71 11.23
N ALA A 214 8.07 8.90 11.71
CA ALA A 214 9.48 9.26 11.86
C ALA A 214 10.11 8.56 13.08
N GLU A 215 9.38 8.48 14.19
CA GLU A 215 9.82 7.79 15.40
C GLU A 215 9.75 6.27 15.23
N HIS A 216 8.67 5.77 14.61
CA HIS A 216 8.41 4.35 14.42
C HIS A 216 8.01 4.04 12.96
N PRO A 217 8.99 3.92 12.05
CA PRO A 217 8.73 3.60 10.65
C PRO A 217 7.91 2.32 10.48
N GLY A 218 6.87 2.38 9.65
CA GLY A 218 5.97 1.27 9.36
C GLY A 218 4.81 1.12 10.34
N PHE A 219 4.67 2.03 11.32
CA PHE A 219 3.60 1.94 12.31
C PHE A 219 2.20 2.01 11.68
N SER A 220 1.96 2.84 10.66
CA SER A 220 0.67 2.90 9.97
C SER A 220 0.23 1.56 9.39
N THR A 221 1.16 0.78 8.83
CA THR A 221 0.88 -0.56 8.32
C THR A 221 0.47 -1.49 9.47
N LYS A 222 1.21 -1.45 10.59
CA LYS A 222 0.90 -2.24 11.79
C LYS A 222 -0.43 -1.84 12.44
N LEU A 223 -0.76 -0.55 12.41
CA LEU A 223 -2.05 -0.04 12.85
C LEU A 223 -3.19 -0.51 11.93
N TYR A 224 -2.96 -0.52 10.62
CA TYR A 224 -3.91 -1.04 9.63
C TYR A 224 -4.18 -2.54 9.84
N GLU A 225 -3.12 -3.33 10.02
CA GLU A 225 -3.19 -4.76 10.40
C GLU A 225 -4.03 -4.96 11.66
N PHE A 226 -3.76 -4.17 12.71
CA PHE A 226 -4.52 -4.22 13.95
C PHE A 226 -6.01 -3.99 13.74
N PHE A 227 -6.41 -3.05 12.86
CA PHE A 227 -7.81 -2.80 12.57
C PHE A 227 -8.48 -3.91 11.75
N ILE A 228 -7.78 -4.53 10.81
CA ILE A 228 -8.28 -5.74 10.13
C ILE A 228 -8.57 -6.82 11.17
N GLN A 229 -7.62 -7.10 12.05
CA GLN A 229 -7.76 -8.11 13.09
C GLN A 229 -8.91 -7.78 14.06
N TYR A 230 -9.03 -6.51 14.46
CA TYR A 230 -10.13 -6.02 15.30
C TYR A 230 -11.50 -6.24 14.65
N LYS A 231 -11.63 -5.92 13.35
CA LYS A 231 -12.90 -5.97 12.63
C LYS A 231 -13.33 -7.40 12.27
N TYR A 232 -12.40 -8.26 11.84
CA TYR A 232 -12.73 -9.54 11.22
C TYR A 232 -12.49 -10.77 12.12
N ASN A 233 -11.74 -10.65 13.21
CA ASN A 233 -11.36 -11.82 14.00
C ASN A 233 -12.24 -11.99 15.25
N ASN A 234 -13.33 -12.76 15.09
CA ASN A 234 -14.26 -13.14 16.18
C ASN A 234 -13.59 -13.89 17.35
N ASN A 235 -12.35 -14.35 17.22
CA ASN A 235 -11.62 -15.02 18.32
C ASN A 235 -11.11 -14.05 19.39
N ASN A 236 -11.12 -12.74 19.13
CA ASN A 236 -10.71 -11.68 20.05
C ASN A 236 -11.91 -10.97 20.71
N ILE A 237 -12.98 -11.71 21.05
CA ILE A 237 -14.20 -11.20 21.72
C ILE A 237 -13.87 -10.28 22.91
N CYS A 238 -12.86 -10.62 23.71
CA CYS A 238 -12.48 -9.81 24.88
C CYS A 238 -11.96 -8.42 24.50
N LEU A 239 -11.15 -8.32 23.45
CA LEU A 239 -10.64 -7.05 22.92
C LEU A 239 -11.78 -6.22 22.32
N ASN A 240 -12.64 -6.86 21.52
CA ASN A 240 -13.77 -6.19 20.87
C ASN A 240 -14.76 -5.62 21.89
N TYR A 241 -15.06 -6.38 22.95
CA TYR A 241 -15.96 -5.97 24.03
C TYR A 241 -15.41 -4.81 24.89
N LYS A 242 -14.09 -4.75 25.11
CA LYS A 242 -13.47 -3.69 25.92
C LYS A 242 -13.11 -2.44 25.13
N LEU A 243 -12.83 -2.52 23.83
CA LEU A 243 -12.31 -1.38 23.09
C LEU A 243 -13.42 -0.48 22.49
N MET A 244 -14.50 -1.07 21.95
CA MET A 244 -15.67 -0.36 21.37
C MET A 244 -15.34 0.98 20.68
N LEU A 245 -14.51 0.92 19.63
CA LEU A 245 -14.16 2.10 18.82
C LEU A 245 -15.35 2.55 17.97
N ASP A 246 -15.38 3.84 17.63
CA ASP A 246 -16.28 4.33 16.59
C ASP A 246 -15.83 3.81 15.22
N ASN A 247 -16.69 3.00 14.58
CA ASN A 247 -16.44 2.45 13.24
C ASN A 247 -16.13 3.53 12.20
N ASN A 248 -16.74 4.72 12.32
CA ASN A 248 -16.46 5.82 11.40
C ASN A 248 -15.04 6.38 11.59
N GLN A 249 -14.57 6.49 12.84
CA GLN A 249 -13.21 6.94 13.14
C GLN A 249 -12.18 5.92 12.64
N VAL A 250 -12.41 4.62 12.87
CA VAL A 250 -11.54 3.55 12.37
C VAL A 250 -11.47 3.60 10.85
N LYS A 251 -12.62 3.67 10.17
CA LYS A 251 -12.67 3.78 8.71
C LYS A 251 -11.90 4.99 8.20
N ARG A 252 -12.12 6.18 8.78
CA ARG A 252 -11.37 7.40 8.40
C ARG A 252 -9.87 7.25 8.57
N CYS A 253 -9.41 6.57 9.62
CA CYS A 253 -7.99 6.31 9.85
C CYS A 253 -7.43 5.35 8.78
N MET A 254 -8.13 4.25 8.51
CA MET A 254 -7.78 3.28 7.47
C MET A 254 -7.69 3.94 6.09
N ASP A 255 -8.70 4.73 5.72
CA ASP A 255 -8.75 5.46 4.44
C ASP A 255 -7.58 6.46 4.34
N LYS A 256 -7.25 7.15 5.44
CA LYS A 256 -6.09 8.07 5.49
C LYS A 256 -4.78 7.32 5.22
N ILE A 257 -4.57 6.18 5.90
CA ILE A 257 -3.37 5.35 5.73
C ILE A 257 -3.27 4.87 4.28
N ILE A 258 -4.35 4.30 3.72
CA ILE A 258 -4.37 3.85 2.32
C ILE A 258 -4.01 5.00 1.37
N ASN A 259 -4.60 6.18 1.52
CA ASN A 259 -4.33 7.31 0.64
C ASN A 259 -2.89 7.80 0.73
N GLU A 260 -2.29 7.84 1.93
CA GLU A 260 -0.86 8.15 2.08
C GLU A 260 0.02 7.12 1.38
N LYS A 261 -0.33 5.83 1.48
CA LYS A 261 0.40 4.73 0.82
C LYS A 261 0.24 4.78 -0.70
N ARG A 262 -0.95 5.07 -1.23
CA ARG A 262 -1.20 5.30 -2.67
C ARG A 262 -0.36 6.44 -3.22
N ASN A 263 -0.23 7.53 -2.49
CA ASN A 263 0.62 8.66 -2.91
C ASN A 263 2.10 8.26 -2.98
N LYS A 264 2.60 7.52 -1.99
CA LYS A 264 3.97 6.98 -2.00
C LYS A 264 4.16 6.00 -3.16
N LEU A 265 3.22 5.08 -3.36
CA LEU A 265 3.22 4.10 -4.45
C LEU A 265 3.26 4.79 -5.82
N ASN A 266 2.44 5.82 -6.04
CA ASN A 266 2.43 6.58 -7.28
C ASN A 266 3.80 7.23 -7.58
N ASN A 267 4.52 7.71 -6.55
CA ASN A 267 5.86 8.26 -6.74
C ASN A 267 6.84 7.16 -7.16
N ILE A 268 6.81 5.99 -6.50
CA ILE A 268 7.65 4.84 -6.85
C ILE A 268 7.37 4.35 -8.28
N ILE A 269 6.09 4.29 -8.67
CA ILE A 269 5.67 3.88 -10.01
C ILE A 269 6.19 4.87 -11.07
N LYS A 270 6.15 6.17 -10.80
CA LYS A 270 6.70 7.20 -11.71
C LYS A 270 8.22 7.15 -11.84
N GLU A 271 8.92 6.72 -10.78
CA GLU A 271 10.37 6.47 -10.83
C GLU A 271 10.73 5.25 -11.69
N CYS A 272 9.75 4.39 -12.02
CA CYS A 272 9.94 3.18 -12.82
C CYS A 272 11.00 2.21 -12.23
N ASP A 273 11.10 2.17 -10.89
CA ASP A 273 12.04 1.33 -10.14
C ASP A 273 11.34 0.07 -9.60
N ILE A 274 11.67 -1.09 -10.19
CA ILE A 274 11.03 -2.37 -9.87
C ILE A 274 11.41 -2.84 -8.46
N GLU A 275 12.66 -2.62 -8.04
CA GLU A 275 13.12 -3.06 -6.71
C GLU A 275 12.39 -2.29 -5.62
N LYS A 276 12.26 -0.97 -5.77
CA LYS A 276 11.45 -0.16 -4.84
C LYS A 276 9.98 -0.55 -4.83
N LEU A 277 9.41 -0.92 -5.98
CA LEU A 277 8.03 -1.39 -6.06
C LEU A 277 7.84 -2.71 -5.27
N ILE A 278 8.76 -3.65 -5.43
CA ILE A 278 8.73 -4.93 -4.70
C ILE A 278 8.89 -4.69 -3.19
N CYS A 279 9.87 -3.90 -2.77
CA CYS A 279 10.04 -3.56 -1.35
C CYS A 279 8.79 -2.87 -0.78
N PHE A 280 8.21 -1.93 -1.52
CA PHE A 280 6.97 -1.27 -1.10
C PHE A 280 5.83 -2.28 -0.92
N TYR A 281 5.65 -3.22 -1.84
CA TYR A 281 4.61 -4.23 -1.73
C TYR A 281 4.83 -5.10 -0.49
N GLN A 282 6.05 -5.61 -0.28
CA GLN A 282 6.41 -6.46 0.86
C GLN A 282 6.22 -5.74 2.21
N ASP A 283 6.63 -4.48 2.30
CA ASP A 283 6.50 -3.67 3.52
C ASP A 283 5.05 -3.31 3.85
N ASN A 284 4.13 -3.50 2.91
CA ASN A 284 2.72 -3.10 3.02
C ASN A 284 1.75 -4.24 2.69
N ASP A 285 2.20 -5.50 2.69
CA ASP A 285 1.42 -6.69 2.30
C ASP A 285 -0.01 -6.68 2.86
N ALA A 286 -0.16 -6.40 4.16
CA ALA A 286 -1.45 -6.41 4.86
C ALA A 286 -2.52 -5.42 4.33
N LEU A 287 -2.14 -4.40 3.55
CA LEU A 287 -3.08 -3.46 2.95
C LEU A 287 -3.17 -3.60 1.43
N MET A 288 -2.37 -4.46 0.80
CA MET A 288 -2.33 -4.59 -0.67
C MET A 288 -3.69 -5.00 -1.25
N ASP A 289 -4.44 -5.87 -0.58
CA ASP A 289 -5.80 -6.26 -0.99
C ASP A 289 -6.78 -5.07 -1.08
N ASN A 290 -6.51 -4.00 -0.32
CA ASN A 290 -7.34 -2.80 -0.25
C ASN A 290 -6.68 -1.58 -0.91
N ILE A 291 -5.52 -1.76 -1.56
CA ILE A 291 -4.84 -0.64 -2.24
C ILE A 291 -5.64 -0.17 -3.44
N ASN A 292 -6.31 -1.08 -4.14
CA ASN A 292 -7.21 -0.77 -5.25
C ASN A 292 -8.64 -0.60 -4.74
N ASP A 293 -9.37 0.38 -5.26
CA ASP A 293 -10.80 0.57 -5.03
C ASP A 293 -11.45 1.27 -6.24
N SER A 294 -12.73 1.66 -6.13
CA SER A 294 -13.45 2.32 -7.21
C SER A 294 -12.91 3.70 -7.61
N ASN A 295 -12.01 4.28 -6.79
CA ASN A 295 -11.39 5.59 -6.97
C ASN A 295 -9.87 5.47 -7.17
N TYR A 296 -9.27 4.28 -7.17
CA TYR A 296 -7.84 4.13 -7.36
C TYR A 296 -7.51 2.74 -7.87
N ASP A 297 -6.74 2.67 -8.96
CA ASP A 297 -6.25 1.43 -9.51
C ASP A 297 -4.78 1.58 -9.91
N VAL A 298 -3.91 0.75 -9.36
CA VAL A 298 -2.47 0.78 -9.59
C VAL A 298 -2.15 0.64 -11.08
N LEU A 299 -2.75 -0.35 -11.75
CA LEU A 299 -2.54 -0.62 -13.17
C LEU A 299 -2.99 0.56 -14.04
N SER A 300 -4.21 1.06 -13.86
CA SER A 300 -4.72 2.21 -14.63
C SER A 300 -3.85 3.46 -14.46
N ASN A 301 -3.38 3.75 -13.24
CA ASN A 301 -2.43 4.83 -13.01
C ASN A 301 -1.12 4.60 -13.77
N ALA A 302 -0.55 3.39 -13.70
CA ALA A 302 0.69 3.03 -14.39
C ALA A 302 0.58 3.17 -15.92
N ILE A 303 -0.55 2.76 -16.51
CA ILE A 303 -0.85 2.96 -17.94
C ILE A 303 -0.89 4.46 -18.25
N SER A 304 -1.57 5.26 -17.40
CA SER A 304 -1.68 6.71 -17.58
C SER A 304 -0.33 7.45 -17.55
N PHE A 305 0.64 6.92 -16.80
CA PHE A 305 1.99 7.51 -16.71
C PHE A 305 2.88 7.13 -17.89
N GLY A 306 2.41 6.28 -18.81
CA GLY A 306 3.16 5.93 -20.02
C GLY A 306 4.36 5.02 -19.78
N LEU A 307 4.30 4.17 -18.75
CA LEU A 307 5.45 3.35 -18.34
C LEU A 307 5.78 2.23 -19.35
N PRO A 308 7.05 1.77 -19.39
CA PRO A 308 7.49 0.65 -20.22
C PRO A 308 6.70 -0.65 -19.98
N LEU A 309 6.54 -1.46 -21.03
CA LEU A 309 5.71 -2.67 -20.99
C LEU A 309 6.14 -3.69 -19.92
N ASN A 310 7.44 -3.93 -19.77
CA ASN A 310 8.00 -4.82 -18.74
C ASN A 310 7.68 -4.37 -17.30
N PHE A 311 7.56 -3.05 -17.07
CA PHE A 311 7.16 -2.51 -15.77
C PHE A 311 5.66 -2.76 -15.52
N ILE A 312 4.82 -2.60 -16.55
CA ILE A 312 3.39 -2.94 -16.48
C ILE A 312 3.20 -4.44 -16.20
N GLU A 313 3.97 -5.32 -16.85
CA GLU A 313 3.97 -6.76 -16.56
C GLU A 313 4.33 -7.03 -15.09
N SER A 314 5.33 -6.33 -14.56
CA SER A 314 5.73 -6.45 -13.15
C SER A 314 4.60 -6.05 -12.20
N ILE A 315 3.86 -4.98 -12.50
CA ILE A 315 2.67 -4.56 -11.74
C ILE A 315 1.58 -5.64 -11.78
N ILE A 316 1.26 -6.16 -12.96
CA ILE A 316 0.22 -7.18 -13.13
C ILE A 316 0.55 -8.41 -12.27
N ASN A 317 1.80 -8.87 -12.33
CA ASN A 317 2.25 -10.03 -11.57
C ASN A 317 2.24 -9.78 -10.05
N LEU A 318 2.68 -8.60 -9.61
CA LEU A 318 2.82 -8.29 -8.18
C LEU A 318 1.46 -8.09 -7.50
N PHE A 319 0.53 -7.40 -8.15
CA PHE A 319 -0.80 -7.10 -7.57
C PHE A 319 -1.86 -8.18 -7.86
N SER A 320 -1.51 -9.25 -8.59
CA SER A 320 -2.33 -10.46 -8.77
C SER A 320 -3.80 -10.17 -9.14
N TYR A 321 -4.00 -9.38 -10.20
CA TYR A 321 -5.34 -9.04 -10.71
C TYR A 321 -6.14 -10.30 -11.07
N SER A 322 -7.39 -10.40 -10.59
CA SER A 322 -8.26 -11.57 -10.82
C SER A 322 -8.88 -11.61 -12.22
N ASN A 323 -9.09 -10.44 -12.83
CA ASN A 323 -9.46 -10.25 -14.24
C ASN A 323 -9.10 -8.82 -14.67
N PHE A 324 -9.26 -8.53 -15.95
CA PHE A 324 -8.99 -7.21 -16.55
C PHE A 324 -10.25 -6.52 -17.10
N ASP A 325 -11.43 -7.07 -16.79
CA ASP A 325 -12.73 -6.59 -17.28
C ASP A 325 -13.45 -5.77 -16.20
N TYR A 326 -12.68 -4.92 -15.51
CA TYR A 326 -13.16 -4.01 -14.48
C TYR A 326 -13.18 -2.56 -14.97
N GLU A 327 -13.89 -1.68 -14.25
CA GLU A 327 -13.97 -0.27 -14.60
C GLU A 327 -12.71 0.49 -14.15
N VAL A 328 -12.12 1.24 -15.07
CA VAL A 328 -11.10 2.24 -14.72
C VAL A 328 -11.72 3.28 -13.78
N PRO A 329 -11.05 3.63 -12.66
CA PRO A 329 -11.55 4.61 -11.71
C PRO A 329 -11.97 5.95 -12.34
N LYS A 330 -13.09 6.51 -11.88
CA LYS A 330 -13.71 7.72 -12.46
C LYS A 330 -12.87 8.98 -12.34
N ASN A 331 -11.96 9.01 -11.36
CA ASN A 331 -10.98 10.09 -11.21
C ASN A 331 -9.82 10.02 -12.22
N ILE A 332 -9.59 8.85 -12.82
CA ILE A 332 -8.63 8.66 -13.91
C ILE A 332 -9.30 8.95 -15.25
N PHE A 333 -10.50 8.39 -15.46
CA PHE A 333 -11.30 8.64 -16.66
C PHE A 333 -12.78 8.64 -16.33
N ALA A 334 -13.50 9.69 -16.74
CA ALA A 334 -14.86 9.94 -16.25
C ALA A 334 -15.92 8.92 -16.71
N GLU A 335 -15.68 8.26 -17.85
CA GLU A 335 -16.61 7.27 -18.43
C GLU A 335 -16.22 5.84 -18.07
N THR A 336 -17.19 4.92 -18.13
CA THR A 336 -16.98 3.53 -17.74
C THR A 336 -16.28 2.76 -18.86
N ILE A 337 -14.99 2.52 -18.70
CA ILE A 337 -14.16 1.78 -19.66
C ILE A 337 -13.29 0.74 -18.94
N THR A 338 -12.80 -0.26 -19.68
CA THR A 338 -11.83 -1.23 -19.16
C THR A 338 -10.39 -0.74 -19.32
N PRO A 339 -9.43 -1.27 -18.54
CA PRO A 339 -8.00 -1.02 -18.75
C PRO A 339 -7.53 -1.28 -20.19
N ALA A 340 -8.08 -2.32 -20.85
CA ALA A 340 -7.75 -2.64 -22.24
C ALA A 340 -8.16 -1.51 -23.18
N VAL A 341 -9.37 -0.96 -23.06
CA VAL A 341 -9.81 0.19 -23.87
C VAL A 341 -9.12 1.49 -23.46
N TYR A 342 -8.86 1.66 -22.17
CA TYR A 342 -8.12 2.81 -21.66
C TYR A 342 -6.70 2.88 -22.25
N SER A 343 -6.02 1.75 -22.39
CA SER A 343 -4.71 1.71 -23.05
C SER A 343 -4.78 2.17 -24.52
N LEU A 344 -5.85 1.85 -25.26
CA LEU A 344 -6.07 2.34 -26.63
C LEU A 344 -6.32 3.84 -26.70
N LEU A 345 -7.09 4.41 -25.76
CA LEU A 345 -7.27 5.86 -25.66
C LEU A 345 -5.94 6.62 -25.49
N LEU A 346 -4.96 5.96 -24.86
CA LEU A 346 -3.61 6.47 -24.66
C LEU A 346 -2.63 6.02 -25.75
N SER A 347 -3.12 5.40 -26.83
CA SER A 347 -2.30 4.88 -27.94
C SER A 347 -1.23 3.87 -27.50
N ARG A 348 -1.50 3.11 -26.44
CA ARG A 348 -0.68 2.02 -25.90
C ARG A 348 -1.18 0.65 -26.38
N SER A 349 -1.06 0.39 -27.67
CA SER A 349 -1.46 -0.88 -28.29
C SER A 349 -0.64 -2.09 -27.78
N ASP A 350 0.60 -1.84 -27.35
CA ASP A 350 1.46 -2.79 -26.65
C ASP A 350 0.81 -3.29 -25.34
N VAL A 351 0.34 -2.36 -24.50
CA VAL A 351 -0.35 -2.68 -23.25
C VAL A 351 -1.71 -3.33 -23.53
N CYS A 352 -2.45 -2.84 -24.53
CA CYS A 352 -3.71 -3.47 -24.94
C CYS A 352 -3.50 -4.96 -25.29
N SER A 353 -2.46 -5.25 -26.09
CA SER A 353 -2.09 -6.62 -26.46
C SER A 353 -1.77 -7.47 -25.23
N LEU A 354 -0.99 -6.92 -24.30
CA LEU A 354 -0.64 -7.59 -23.05
C LEU A 354 -1.89 -7.94 -22.23
N LEU A 355 -2.80 -6.99 -22.02
CA LEU A 355 -4.02 -7.22 -21.23
C LEU A 355 -4.92 -8.28 -21.88
N ILE A 356 -5.09 -8.24 -23.21
CA ILE A 356 -5.85 -9.26 -23.95
C ILE A 356 -5.19 -10.63 -23.85
N SER A 357 -3.86 -10.70 -23.90
CA SER A 357 -3.13 -11.96 -23.72
C SER A 357 -3.29 -12.55 -22.31
N ASN A 358 -3.51 -11.69 -21.31
CA ASN A 358 -3.86 -12.07 -19.94
C ASN A 358 -5.38 -12.24 -19.71
N GLY A 359 -6.18 -12.25 -20.78
CA GLY A 359 -7.60 -12.62 -20.73
C GLY A 359 -8.59 -11.46 -20.74
N ALA A 360 -8.17 -10.21 -20.91
CA ALA A 360 -9.09 -9.08 -21.06
C ALA A 360 -10.01 -9.26 -22.29
N ASP A 361 -11.30 -9.00 -22.12
CA ASP A 361 -12.28 -8.96 -23.22
C ASP A 361 -12.44 -7.53 -23.73
N ILE A 362 -11.90 -7.27 -24.93
CA ILE A 362 -12.04 -5.98 -25.62
C ILE A 362 -13.50 -5.65 -25.98
N ASN A 363 -14.40 -6.62 -25.99
CA ASN A 363 -15.82 -6.43 -26.25
C ASN A 363 -16.61 -6.07 -24.99
N TYR A 364 -16.03 -6.22 -23.79
CA TYR A 364 -16.73 -5.98 -22.54
C TYR A 364 -17.26 -4.55 -22.48
N ARG A 365 -18.58 -4.40 -22.55
CA ARG A 365 -19.35 -3.11 -22.62
C ARG A 365 -19.20 -2.32 -23.92
N PHE A 366 -18.46 -2.83 -24.90
CA PHE A 366 -18.28 -2.20 -26.22
C PHE A 366 -19.07 -2.90 -27.31
N ILE A 367 -20.17 -3.52 -26.94
CA ILE A 367 -21.11 -4.15 -27.86
C ILE A 367 -22.35 -3.24 -27.96
N ASP A 368 -22.89 -3.08 -29.17
CA ASP A 368 -24.10 -2.30 -29.41
C ASP A 368 -25.34 -2.93 -28.73
N SER A 369 -26.46 -2.19 -28.69
CA SER A 369 -27.67 -2.65 -27.99
C SER A 369 -28.27 -3.95 -28.53
N THR A 370 -27.91 -4.34 -29.75
CA THR A 370 -28.38 -5.57 -30.40
C THR A 370 -27.40 -6.74 -30.28
N ASN A 371 -26.25 -6.51 -29.64
CA ASN A 371 -25.13 -7.42 -29.61
C ASN A 371 -24.59 -7.89 -30.97
N SER A 372 -24.73 -7.05 -32.00
CA SER A 372 -24.33 -7.34 -33.38
C SER A 372 -22.98 -6.76 -33.75
N PHE A 373 -22.59 -5.62 -33.18
CA PHE A 373 -21.35 -4.92 -33.55
C PHE A 373 -20.58 -4.45 -32.32
N ASN A 374 -19.26 -4.54 -32.41
CA ASN A 374 -18.39 -3.83 -31.48
C ASN A 374 -18.31 -2.34 -31.87
N ILE A 375 -18.63 -1.46 -30.92
CA ILE A 375 -18.72 0.01 -31.06
C ILE A 375 -17.46 0.75 -30.57
N LEU A 376 -16.36 0.03 -30.33
CA LEU A 376 -15.09 0.60 -29.87
C LEU A 376 -14.58 1.72 -30.78
N ILE A 377 -14.68 1.56 -32.10
CA ILE A 377 -14.25 2.60 -33.05
C ILE A 377 -15.10 3.87 -32.90
N ASP A 378 -16.43 3.73 -32.78
CA ASP A 378 -17.33 4.87 -32.54
C ASP A 378 -16.91 5.64 -31.29
N PHE A 379 -16.62 4.89 -30.21
CA PHE A 379 -16.19 5.44 -28.94
C PHE A 379 -14.84 6.18 -29.05
N LEU A 380 -13.83 5.57 -29.67
CA LEU A 380 -12.52 6.18 -29.83
C LEU A 380 -12.57 7.47 -30.66
N ILE A 381 -13.44 7.52 -31.67
CA ILE A 381 -13.59 8.74 -32.48
C ILE A 381 -14.34 9.83 -31.72
N PHE A 382 -15.39 9.48 -30.97
CA PHE A 382 -16.09 10.43 -30.10
C PHE A 382 -15.11 11.15 -29.15
N HIS A 383 -14.15 10.41 -28.61
CA HIS A 383 -13.09 10.93 -27.74
C HIS A 383 -11.91 11.59 -28.47
N ARG A 384 -11.93 11.66 -29.81
CA ARG A 384 -10.82 12.17 -30.65
C ARG A 384 -9.49 11.45 -30.41
N LYS A 385 -9.55 10.15 -30.07
CA LYS A 385 -8.39 9.28 -29.80
C LYS A 385 -8.21 8.16 -30.83
N ALA A 386 -9.07 8.08 -31.85
CA ALA A 386 -8.92 7.17 -32.98
C ALA A 386 -7.81 7.63 -33.95
N SER A 387 -6.55 7.39 -33.60
CA SER A 387 -5.45 7.55 -34.57
C SER A 387 -5.51 6.44 -35.62
N PHE A 388 -4.92 6.67 -36.80
CA PHE A 388 -4.86 5.65 -37.84
C PHE A 388 -4.11 4.40 -37.39
N ASP A 389 -3.04 4.54 -36.61
CA ASP A 389 -2.31 3.42 -36.03
C ASP A 389 -3.17 2.57 -35.09
N VAL A 390 -4.02 3.21 -34.26
CA VAL A 390 -4.95 2.51 -33.37
C VAL A 390 -6.02 1.78 -34.18
N LEU A 391 -6.59 2.41 -35.21
CA LEU A 391 -7.57 1.77 -36.10
C LEU A 391 -6.96 0.58 -36.84
N TYR A 392 -5.74 0.74 -37.35
CA TYR A 392 -4.98 -0.33 -38.00
C TYR A 392 -4.73 -1.49 -37.03
N TYR A 393 -4.26 -1.20 -35.81
CA TYR A 393 -4.07 -2.21 -34.77
C TYR A 393 -5.37 -2.97 -34.45
N ILE A 394 -6.51 -2.28 -34.31
CA ILE A 394 -7.80 -2.92 -34.03
C ILE A 394 -8.16 -3.91 -35.15
N ILE A 395 -7.97 -3.53 -36.41
CA ILE A 395 -8.35 -4.40 -37.53
C ILE A 395 -7.34 -5.53 -37.74
N GLU A 396 -6.06 -5.22 -37.87
CA GLU A 396 -5.07 -6.25 -38.16
C GLU A 396 -4.84 -7.17 -36.96
N LYS A 397 -4.59 -6.61 -35.77
CA LYS A 397 -4.26 -7.41 -34.60
C LYS A 397 -5.49 -7.98 -33.93
N LEU A 398 -6.47 -7.14 -33.57
CA LEU A 398 -7.60 -7.60 -32.76
C LEU A 398 -8.62 -8.41 -33.56
N LYS A 399 -8.92 -7.99 -34.79
CA LYS A 399 -9.89 -8.68 -35.63
C LYS A 399 -9.25 -9.81 -36.46
N ASN A 400 -8.25 -9.50 -37.29
CA ASN A 400 -7.76 -10.45 -38.29
C ASN A 400 -6.84 -11.53 -37.69
N GLU A 401 -5.82 -11.12 -36.93
CA GLU A 401 -4.84 -12.06 -36.37
C GLU A 401 -5.38 -12.80 -35.13
N SER A 402 -5.82 -12.07 -34.11
CA SER A 402 -6.23 -12.67 -32.83
C SER A 402 -7.70 -13.09 -32.77
N LYS A 403 -8.53 -12.67 -33.74
CA LYS A 403 -9.97 -12.98 -33.83
C LYS A 403 -10.74 -12.67 -32.54
N LYS A 404 -10.32 -11.63 -31.82
CA LYS A 404 -10.96 -11.16 -30.58
C LYS A 404 -12.18 -10.29 -30.84
N ILE A 405 -12.30 -9.73 -32.04
CA ILE A 405 -13.48 -8.97 -32.47
C ILE A 405 -14.03 -9.62 -33.72
N GLU A 406 -15.29 -10.04 -33.70
CA GLU A 406 -15.93 -10.63 -34.87
C GLU A 406 -16.42 -9.56 -35.85
N LYS A 407 -17.19 -8.58 -35.36
CA LYS A 407 -17.82 -7.54 -36.18
C LYS A 407 -17.50 -6.16 -35.63
N LEU A 408 -16.97 -5.27 -36.48
CA LEU A 408 -16.67 -3.89 -36.11
C LEU A 408 -17.64 -2.93 -36.77
N ARG A 409 -18.16 -1.98 -35.99
CA ARG A 409 -18.85 -0.83 -36.56
C ARG A 409 -17.84 0.23 -36.95
N ILE A 410 -17.72 0.50 -38.24
CA ILE A 410 -16.89 1.59 -38.79
C ILE A 410 -17.82 2.67 -39.33
N PRO A 411 -17.80 3.90 -38.76
CA PRO A 411 -18.56 5.00 -39.32
C PRO A 411 -18.08 5.39 -40.71
N GLU A 412 -19.04 5.66 -41.62
CA GLU A 412 -18.72 6.03 -43.00
C GLU A 412 -17.90 7.33 -43.11
N TYR A 413 -18.06 8.26 -42.17
CA TYR A 413 -17.27 9.49 -42.16
C TYR A 413 -15.78 9.26 -41.85
N VAL A 414 -15.37 8.10 -41.33
CA VAL A 414 -13.94 7.75 -41.18
C VAL A 414 -13.26 7.74 -42.55
N PHE A 415 -13.92 7.15 -43.55
CA PHE A 415 -13.44 7.16 -44.93
C PHE A 415 -13.34 8.56 -45.50
N HIS A 416 -14.28 9.43 -45.13
CA HIS A 416 -14.23 10.83 -45.51
C HIS A 416 -12.94 11.50 -45.02
N ILE A 417 -12.56 11.27 -43.76
CA ILE A 417 -11.33 11.81 -43.18
C ILE A 417 -10.10 11.22 -43.88
N ILE A 418 -10.07 9.90 -44.10
CA ILE A 418 -8.95 9.21 -44.78
C ILE A 418 -8.70 9.78 -46.17
N ILE A 419 -9.78 9.87 -46.97
CA ILE A 419 -9.72 10.36 -48.36
C ILE A 419 -9.26 11.82 -48.39
N LYS A 420 -9.85 12.67 -47.54
CA LYS A 420 -9.52 14.10 -47.47
C LYS A 420 -8.06 14.35 -47.10
N HIS A 421 -7.53 13.57 -46.15
CA HIS A 421 -6.17 13.74 -45.63
C HIS A 421 -5.12 12.87 -46.34
N LYS A 422 -5.51 12.20 -47.44
CA LYS A 422 -4.63 11.35 -48.27
C LYS A 422 -3.90 10.26 -47.47
N LYS A 423 -4.61 9.64 -46.52
CA LYS A 423 -4.10 8.56 -45.67
C LYS A 423 -4.35 7.20 -46.30
N ASN A 424 -3.91 7.08 -47.55
CA ASN A 424 -4.30 6.03 -48.48
C ASN A 424 -3.88 4.64 -47.99
N GLU A 425 -2.78 4.54 -47.24
CA GLU A 425 -2.29 3.28 -46.69
C GLU A 425 -3.31 2.55 -45.77
N TYR A 426 -4.24 3.29 -45.15
CA TYR A 426 -5.26 2.70 -44.26
C TYR A 426 -6.58 2.38 -44.96
N PHE A 427 -6.83 2.98 -46.13
CA PHE A 427 -8.13 2.90 -46.80
C PHE A 427 -8.54 1.48 -47.18
N PRO A 428 -7.71 0.67 -47.88
CA PRO A 428 -8.14 -0.64 -48.37
C PRO A 428 -8.57 -1.57 -47.23
N LEU A 429 -7.82 -1.52 -46.12
CA LEU A 429 -8.05 -2.37 -44.96
C LEU A 429 -9.39 -2.04 -44.28
N LEU A 430 -9.59 -0.76 -43.94
CA LEU A 430 -10.82 -0.29 -43.30
C LEU A 430 -12.03 -0.50 -44.22
N ALA A 431 -11.87 -0.25 -45.52
CA ALA A 431 -12.95 -0.34 -46.48
C ALA A 431 -13.39 -1.79 -46.65
N LYS A 432 -12.45 -2.74 -46.74
CA LYS A 432 -12.77 -4.17 -46.80
C LYS A 432 -13.61 -4.61 -45.61
N GLU A 433 -13.29 -4.17 -44.39
CA GLU A 433 -14.09 -4.48 -43.21
C GLU A 433 -15.50 -3.85 -43.26
N TYR A 434 -15.59 -2.57 -43.65
CA TYR A 434 -16.87 -1.87 -43.78
C TYR A 434 -17.80 -2.55 -44.81
N LEU A 435 -17.23 -2.96 -45.95
CA LEU A 435 -17.95 -3.58 -47.05
C LEU A 435 -18.41 -5.02 -46.76
N CYS A 436 -17.89 -5.68 -45.72
CA CYS A 436 -18.42 -6.98 -45.28
C CYS A 436 -19.90 -6.91 -44.86
N TYR A 437 -20.39 -5.72 -44.49
CA TYR A 437 -21.76 -5.52 -43.99
C TYR A 437 -22.54 -4.45 -44.74
N LYS A 438 -21.92 -3.76 -45.70
CA LYS A 438 -22.48 -2.60 -46.42
C LYS A 438 -22.09 -2.66 -47.89
N LYS A 439 -22.90 -2.02 -48.74
CA LYS A 439 -22.56 -1.85 -50.17
C LYS A 439 -21.51 -0.76 -50.36
N PHE A 440 -20.75 -0.85 -51.45
CA PHE A 440 -19.79 0.16 -51.84
C PHE A 440 -20.44 1.55 -52.02
N PRO A 441 -20.03 2.58 -51.26
CA PRO A 441 -20.58 3.93 -51.43
C PRO A 441 -19.91 4.63 -52.62
N THR A 442 -20.63 4.81 -53.74
CA THR A 442 -20.09 5.48 -54.94
C THR A 442 -19.63 6.92 -54.67
N GLY A 443 -20.20 7.58 -53.64
CA GLY A 443 -19.76 8.90 -53.19
C GLY A 443 -18.29 8.98 -52.74
N TRP A 444 -17.64 7.85 -52.45
CA TRP A 444 -16.21 7.80 -52.17
C TRP A 444 -15.36 8.26 -53.36
N TYR A 445 -15.75 7.92 -54.59
CA TYR A 445 -15.08 8.43 -55.80
C TYR A 445 -15.20 9.95 -55.90
N SER A 446 -16.43 10.49 -55.80
CA SER A 446 -16.68 11.93 -55.82
C SER A 446 -15.80 12.67 -54.83
N MET A 447 -15.63 12.09 -53.64
CA MET A 447 -14.81 12.66 -52.60
C MET A 447 -13.31 12.60 -52.91
N ALA A 448 -12.81 11.46 -53.38
CA ALA A 448 -11.42 11.30 -53.76
C ALA A 448 -11.01 12.30 -54.85
N LEU A 449 -11.86 12.45 -55.87
CA LEU A 449 -11.66 13.42 -56.95
C LEU A 449 -11.68 14.86 -56.42
N LYS A 450 -12.66 15.22 -55.58
CA LYS A 450 -12.77 16.57 -54.98
C LYS A 450 -11.53 16.98 -54.17
N TYR A 451 -10.86 16.05 -53.51
CA TYR A 451 -9.65 16.31 -52.72
C TYR A 451 -8.34 16.00 -53.48
N ASN A 452 -8.41 15.80 -54.79
CA ASN A 452 -7.27 15.45 -55.65
C ASN A 452 -6.45 14.27 -55.08
N ASN A 453 -7.16 13.27 -54.55
CA ASN A 453 -6.60 12.06 -53.99
C ASN A 453 -6.80 10.91 -54.99
N TYR A 454 -6.10 10.97 -56.12
CA TYR A 454 -6.28 10.01 -57.21
C TYR A 454 -5.71 8.61 -56.90
N GLU A 455 -4.73 8.53 -55.99
CA GLU A 455 -4.11 7.26 -55.60
C GLU A 455 -5.12 6.29 -54.97
N VAL A 456 -5.98 6.78 -54.06
CA VAL A 456 -7.00 5.92 -53.41
C VAL A 456 -8.09 5.47 -54.36
N VAL A 457 -8.27 6.14 -55.51
CA VAL A 457 -9.26 5.74 -56.53
C VAL A 457 -8.94 4.36 -57.09
N ASN A 458 -7.65 3.99 -57.19
CA ASN A 458 -7.27 2.65 -57.61
C ASN A 458 -7.76 1.58 -56.63
N ASP A 459 -7.62 1.81 -55.33
CA ASP A 459 -8.08 0.88 -54.29
C ASP A 459 -9.61 0.81 -54.25
N MET A 460 -10.28 1.95 -54.38
CA MET A 460 -11.73 2.03 -54.53
C MET A 460 -12.23 1.24 -55.74
N TYR A 461 -11.56 1.37 -56.89
CA TYR A 461 -11.92 0.66 -58.11
C TYR A 461 -11.84 -0.86 -57.95
N VAL A 462 -10.85 -1.34 -57.21
CA VAL A 462 -10.68 -2.76 -56.91
C VAL A 462 -11.76 -3.27 -55.94
N LEU A 463 -12.16 -2.45 -54.96
CA LEU A 463 -13.14 -2.83 -53.93
C LEU A 463 -14.60 -2.69 -54.38
N ASP A 464 -14.89 -1.86 -55.36
CA ASP A 464 -16.21 -1.72 -55.96
C ASP A 464 -16.55 -3.00 -56.74
N GLU A 465 -17.71 -3.60 -56.50
CA GLU A 465 -18.13 -4.84 -57.18
C GLU A 465 -18.93 -4.59 -58.47
N SER A 466 -19.17 -3.32 -58.82
CA SER A 466 -19.89 -2.93 -60.04
C SER A 466 -19.16 -3.38 -61.32
N THR A 467 -19.80 -3.29 -62.48
CA THR A 467 -19.09 -3.62 -63.73
C THR A 467 -18.01 -2.57 -64.06
N PRO A 468 -16.88 -2.95 -64.65
CA PRO A 468 -15.80 -2.03 -65.03
C PRO A 468 -16.28 -0.81 -65.82
N ASP A 469 -17.21 -1.02 -66.75
CA ASP A 469 -17.82 0.01 -67.58
C ASP A 469 -18.60 1.04 -66.74
N GLN A 470 -19.42 0.57 -65.78
CA GLN A 470 -20.19 1.43 -64.87
C GLN A 470 -19.28 2.26 -63.95
N LYS A 471 -18.24 1.64 -63.38
CA LYS A 471 -17.29 2.32 -62.48
C LYS A 471 -16.60 3.47 -63.20
N VAL A 472 -16.00 3.20 -64.35
CA VAL A 472 -15.25 4.20 -65.12
C VAL A 472 -16.17 5.32 -65.59
N LYS A 473 -17.37 4.99 -66.08
CA LYS A 473 -18.35 5.99 -66.49
C LYS A 473 -18.72 6.92 -65.34
N PHE A 474 -19.02 6.37 -64.16
CA PHE A 474 -19.34 7.17 -62.97
C PHE A 474 -18.17 8.07 -62.55
N ILE A 475 -16.94 7.55 -62.51
CA ILE A 475 -15.74 8.32 -62.16
C ILE A 475 -15.54 9.49 -63.13
N LEU A 476 -15.71 9.27 -64.44
CA LEU A 476 -15.61 10.32 -65.46
C LEU A 476 -16.72 11.37 -65.35
N GLU A 477 -17.97 10.95 -65.11
CA GLU A 477 -19.10 11.86 -64.89
C GLU A 477 -18.87 12.76 -63.67
N GLU A 478 -18.37 12.17 -62.58
CA GLU A 478 -18.03 12.92 -61.36
C GLU A 478 -16.84 13.86 -61.54
N LEU A 479 -15.82 13.44 -62.30
CA LEU A 479 -14.69 14.29 -62.67
C LEU A 479 -15.15 15.52 -63.46
N LYS A 480 -16.07 15.35 -64.44
CA LYS A 480 -16.69 16.48 -65.16
C LYS A 480 -17.49 17.37 -64.21
N ARG A 481 -18.28 16.77 -63.30
CA ARG A 481 -19.14 17.51 -62.37
C ARG A 481 -18.37 18.44 -61.44
N ILE A 482 -17.17 18.06 -61.01
CA ILE A 482 -16.34 18.89 -60.14
C ILE A 482 -15.56 19.99 -60.88
N GLY A 483 -15.75 20.11 -62.20
CA GLY A 483 -15.09 21.15 -63.02
C GLY A 483 -13.62 20.88 -63.30
N SER A 484 -13.18 19.63 -63.22
CA SER A 484 -11.82 19.21 -63.55
C SER A 484 -11.56 19.33 -65.06
N ASN A 485 -10.32 19.63 -65.43
CA ASN A 485 -9.90 19.80 -66.83
C ASN A 485 -9.17 18.54 -67.37
N ASP A 486 -8.80 18.57 -68.65
CA ASP A 486 -8.07 17.49 -69.33
C ASP A 486 -6.79 17.07 -68.60
N LYS A 487 -6.15 18.00 -67.89
CA LYS A 487 -4.95 17.73 -67.09
C LYS A 487 -5.26 16.85 -65.89
N ASP A 488 -6.39 17.06 -65.21
CA ASP A 488 -6.80 16.23 -64.07
C ASP A 488 -7.16 14.81 -64.50
N ALA A 489 -7.81 14.66 -65.66
CA ALA A 489 -8.10 13.36 -66.27
C ALA A 489 -6.84 12.62 -66.71
N TYR A 490 -5.87 13.34 -67.26
CA TYR A 490 -4.56 12.80 -67.57
C TYR A 490 -3.79 12.38 -66.30
N ILE A 491 -3.84 13.19 -65.24
CA ILE A 491 -3.22 12.83 -63.95
C ILE A 491 -3.89 11.58 -63.37
N LEU A 492 -5.22 11.49 -63.42
CA LEU A 492 -5.98 10.33 -62.96
C LEU A 492 -5.57 9.05 -63.72
N SER A 493 -5.50 9.11 -65.06
CA SER A 493 -5.12 7.97 -65.90
C SER A 493 -3.67 7.52 -65.71
N MET A 494 -2.77 8.47 -65.42
CA MET A 494 -1.36 8.17 -65.11
C MET A 494 -1.17 7.64 -63.68
N THR A 495 -2.06 8.00 -62.75
CA THR A 495 -1.96 7.59 -61.34
C THR A 495 -2.55 6.20 -61.11
N ILE A 496 -3.66 5.86 -61.78
CA ILE A 496 -4.31 4.55 -61.64
C ILE A 496 -3.59 3.50 -62.48
N LYS A 497 -3.05 2.48 -61.82
CA LYS A 497 -2.27 1.41 -62.46
C LYS A 497 -3.11 0.22 -62.93
N ASN A 498 -4.41 0.22 -62.63
CA ASN A 498 -5.30 -0.86 -63.02
C ASN A 498 -5.53 -0.86 -64.56
N GLN A 499 -5.12 -1.96 -65.22
CA GLN A 499 -5.20 -2.08 -66.69
C GLN A 499 -6.62 -2.05 -67.23
N GLU A 500 -7.59 -2.58 -66.46
CA GLU A 500 -8.99 -2.60 -66.85
C GLU A 500 -9.59 -1.19 -66.78
N PHE A 501 -9.25 -0.43 -65.73
CA PHE A 501 -9.59 0.99 -65.65
C PHE A 501 -9.09 1.74 -66.88
N ILE A 502 -7.81 1.62 -67.22
CA ILE A 502 -7.20 2.32 -68.37
C ILE A 502 -7.90 1.97 -69.68
N LYS A 503 -8.21 0.69 -69.90
CA LYS A 503 -8.90 0.22 -71.10
C LYS A 503 -10.26 0.89 -71.29
N TYR A 504 -11.09 0.89 -70.24
CA TYR A 504 -12.42 1.52 -70.31
C TYR A 504 -12.33 3.04 -70.29
N PHE A 505 -11.34 3.61 -69.61
CA PHE A 505 -11.11 5.05 -69.59
C PHE A 505 -10.81 5.57 -71.00
N ASN A 506 -9.89 4.93 -71.73
CA ASN A 506 -9.55 5.30 -73.11
C ASN A 506 -10.77 5.15 -74.04
N LYS A 507 -11.54 4.07 -73.90
CA LYS A 507 -12.80 3.89 -74.66
C LYS A 507 -13.75 5.09 -74.49
N TYR A 508 -13.89 5.64 -73.29
CA TYR A 508 -14.79 6.78 -73.07
C TYR A 508 -14.16 8.15 -73.37
N ASN A 509 -12.83 8.25 -73.28
CA ASN A 509 -12.09 9.43 -73.71
C ASN A 509 -12.14 9.59 -75.25
N ASP A 510 -12.18 8.48 -75.99
CA ASP A 510 -12.27 8.47 -77.46
C ASP A 510 -13.71 8.67 -77.99
N TYR A 511 -14.75 8.34 -77.20
CA TYR A 511 -16.16 8.33 -77.66
C TYR A 511 -17.05 9.47 -77.15
N ASN A 512 -16.64 10.21 -76.12
CA ASN A 512 -17.34 11.40 -75.65
C ASN A 512 -16.36 12.58 -75.69
N GLU A 513 -16.76 13.68 -76.32
CA GLU A 513 -16.13 15.01 -76.32
C GLU A 513 -15.41 15.34 -74.98
N TRP A 514 -14.17 14.87 -74.84
CA TRP A 514 -13.12 15.51 -74.06
C TRP A 514 -12.24 16.35 -74.99
N ILE A 515 -12.20 15.98 -76.27
CA ILE A 515 -11.52 16.71 -77.34
C ILE A 515 -12.55 17.59 -78.05
N THR A 516 -12.85 18.77 -77.48
CA THR A 516 -13.15 20.05 -78.16
C THR A 516 -13.98 20.99 -77.28
N ASN A 517 -13.35 21.68 -76.32
CA ASN A 517 -13.10 23.13 -76.33
C ASN A 517 -12.57 23.61 -74.98
#